data_AF-A0A182TBM5-F1
#
_entry.id   AF-A0A182TBM5-F1
#
_cell.length_a   1.000
_cell.length_b   1.000
_cell.length_c   1.000
_cell.angle_alpha   90.00
_cell.angle_beta   90.00
_cell.angle_gamma   90.00
#
_symmetry.space_group_name_H-M   'P 1'
#
loop_
_entity.id
_entity.type
_entity.pdbx_description
1 polymer ?
#
loop_
_entity_poly.entity_id
_entity_poly.type
_entity_poly.pdbx_seq_one_letter_code
_entity_poly.pdbx_strand_id
1 'polypeptide(L)'
;MLARQKYPWENPRVLLTSMKNTYTFIVVRDPFERLISAYEERLLGQLHPYFKNLSHQIYKRYHNDGNEYGIPSFQDFARYVIDQSRNNQPSDLHWRPINDLCTPCLARYDSIIKMETFGPDLAYLTNRTRLDGKIKSVHMNHSRRDPLDRLIEKYFSQLTKQQFEDLYDLYRIDFELFQYSPDKYLQFIKYS
;
A
#
# COMPACT_ATOMS: atom_id res chain seq x y z
N MET A 1 1.33 11.60 14.23
CA MET A 1 1.82 11.09 15.54
C MET A 1 0.84 11.31 16.71
N LEU A 2 -0.31 12.01 16.53
CA LEU A 2 -1.26 12.26 17.64
C LEU A 2 -2.08 11.02 18.07
N ALA A 3 -2.48 10.17 17.13
CA ALA A 3 -3.28 8.98 17.46
C ALA A 3 -2.50 7.96 18.30
N ARG A 4 -1.19 7.77 18.04
CA ARG A 4 -0.34 6.82 18.78
C ARG A 4 0.10 7.30 20.16
N GLN A 5 0.00 8.60 20.43
CA GLN A 5 0.13 9.14 21.79
C GLN A 5 -1.10 8.83 22.65
N LYS A 6 -2.29 8.80 22.03
CA LYS A 6 -3.55 8.45 22.71
C LYS A 6 -3.84 6.95 22.74
N TYR A 7 -3.40 6.21 21.73
CA TYR A 7 -3.59 4.77 21.55
C TYR A 7 -2.23 4.12 21.26
N PRO A 8 -1.43 3.82 22.30
CA PRO A 8 -0.12 3.19 22.12
C PRO A 8 -0.24 1.81 21.48
N TRP A 9 0.89 1.25 21.07
CA TRP A 9 0.92 -0.15 20.63
C TRP A 9 0.64 -1.05 21.83
N GLU A 10 -0.50 -1.74 21.80
CA GLU A 10 -0.90 -2.67 22.84
C GLU A 10 -0.10 -3.96 22.77
N ASN A 11 0.08 -4.61 23.91
CA ASN A 11 0.68 -5.93 23.98
C ASN A 11 -0.14 -6.94 23.15
N PRO A 12 0.49 -7.81 22.32
CA PRO A 12 -0.24 -8.78 21.49
C PRO A 12 -1.23 -9.66 22.26
N ARG A 13 -0.93 -10.05 23.51
CA ARG A 13 -1.86 -10.84 24.34
C ARG A 13 -3.09 -10.04 24.75
N VAL A 14 -2.91 -8.77 25.09
CA VAL A 14 -4.01 -7.86 25.43
C VAL A 14 -4.87 -7.63 24.20
N LEU A 15 -4.24 -7.38 23.04
CA LEU A 15 -4.93 -7.21 21.77
C LEU A 15 -5.78 -8.45 21.43
N LEU A 16 -5.18 -9.64 21.42
CA LEU A 16 -5.89 -10.90 21.12
C LEU A 16 -7.00 -11.22 22.13
N THR A 17 -6.85 -10.81 23.39
CA THR A 17 -7.91 -10.98 24.40
C THR A 17 -9.08 -10.03 24.16
N SER A 18 -8.79 -8.75 23.89
CA SER A 18 -9.79 -7.73 23.56
C SER A 18 -10.57 -8.09 22.30
N MET A 19 -9.88 -8.62 21.27
CA MET A 19 -10.50 -9.08 20.02
C MET A 19 -11.58 -10.15 20.21
N LYS A 20 -11.58 -10.92 21.31
CA LYS A 20 -12.62 -11.93 21.56
C LYS A 20 -14.00 -11.32 21.82
N ASN A 21 -14.03 -10.06 22.29
CA ASN A 21 -15.24 -9.38 22.73
C ASN A 21 -15.50 -8.08 21.95
N THR A 22 -14.78 -7.83 20.87
CA THR A 22 -14.94 -6.66 20.02
C THR A 22 -15.20 -7.07 18.58
N TYR A 23 -15.85 -6.18 17.83
CA TYR A 23 -15.89 -6.30 16.38
C TYR A 23 -14.57 -5.79 15.81
N THR A 24 -13.92 -6.61 15.00
CA THR A 24 -12.59 -6.36 14.47
C THR A 24 -12.64 -6.32 12.95
N PHE A 25 -11.92 -5.39 12.35
CA PHE A 25 -11.85 -5.28 10.90
C PHE A 25 -10.45 -4.87 10.47
N ILE A 26 -10.12 -5.19 9.22
CA ILE A 26 -8.91 -4.73 8.55
C ILE A 26 -9.29 -3.93 7.32
N VAL A 27 -8.58 -2.85 7.04
CA VAL A 27 -8.73 -2.07 5.81
C VAL A 27 -7.59 -2.43 4.87
N VAL A 28 -7.93 -2.84 3.66
CA VAL A 28 -6.98 -3.31 2.65
C VAL A 28 -7.20 -2.56 1.34
N ARG A 29 -6.22 -2.64 0.45
CA ARG A 29 -6.25 -2.04 -0.88
C ARG A 29 -5.49 -2.96 -1.81
N ASP A 30 -5.85 -2.93 -3.10
CA ASP A 30 -5.07 -3.61 -4.13
C ASP A 30 -3.57 -3.28 -3.96
N PRO A 31 -2.69 -4.29 -3.85
CA PRO A 31 -1.28 -4.07 -3.51
C PRO A 31 -0.57 -3.15 -4.50
N PHE A 32 -0.87 -3.27 -5.78
CA PHE A 32 -0.24 -2.49 -6.85
C PHE A 32 -0.87 -1.10 -6.98
N GLU A 33 -2.17 -0.94 -6.77
CA GLU A 33 -2.76 0.41 -6.68
C GLU A 33 -2.21 1.20 -5.48
N ARG A 34 -1.96 0.51 -4.37
CA ARG A 34 -1.32 1.11 -3.19
C ARG A 34 0.11 1.52 -3.50
N LEU A 35 0.86 0.68 -4.24
CA LEU A 35 2.22 1.00 -4.68
C LEU A 35 2.25 2.25 -5.60
N ILE A 36 1.33 2.34 -6.57
CA ILE A 36 1.15 3.55 -7.41
C ILE A 36 0.87 4.78 -6.53
N SER A 37 -0.07 4.65 -5.58
CA SER A 37 -0.42 5.75 -4.67
C SER A 37 0.78 6.22 -3.85
N ALA A 38 1.60 5.29 -3.36
CA ALA A 38 2.80 5.60 -2.61
C ALA A 38 3.82 6.34 -3.47
N TYR A 39 4.04 5.90 -4.70
CA TYR A 39 4.94 6.57 -5.64
C TYR A 39 4.49 8.01 -5.94
N GLU A 40 3.22 8.20 -6.34
CA GLU A 40 2.63 9.52 -6.64
C GLU A 40 2.70 10.47 -5.44
N GLU A 41 2.19 10.05 -4.28
CA GLU A 41 2.04 10.96 -3.14
C GLU A 41 3.36 11.18 -2.38
N ARG A 42 4.19 10.14 -2.26
CA ARG A 42 5.42 10.21 -1.45
C ARG A 42 6.61 10.63 -2.28
N LEU A 43 6.83 10.04 -3.44
CA LEU A 43 8.01 10.32 -4.27
C LEU A 43 7.78 11.43 -5.28
N LEU A 44 6.66 11.49 -6.00
CA LEU A 44 6.43 12.60 -6.93
C LEU A 44 5.95 13.87 -6.22
N GLY A 45 5.08 13.72 -5.21
CA GLY A 45 4.51 14.84 -4.48
C GLY A 45 5.53 15.66 -3.70
N GLN A 46 6.65 15.05 -3.28
CA GLN A 46 7.78 15.73 -2.61
C GLN A 46 7.38 16.59 -1.38
N LEU A 47 6.21 16.32 -0.78
CA LEU A 47 5.61 17.17 0.24
C LEU A 47 6.31 17.07 1.61
N HIS A 48 6.96 15.94 1.88
CA HIS A 48 7.61 15.67 3.16
C HIS A 48 9.13 15.53 2.99
N PRO A 49 9.97 16.21 3.79
CA PRO A 49 11.43 16.22 3.62
C PRO A 49 12.08 14.83 3.57
N TYR A 50 11.58 13.89 4.39
CA TYR A 50 12.03 12.50 4.35
C TYR A 50 11.86 11.85 2.97
N PHE A 51 10.67 11.92 2.37
CA PHE A 51 10.42 11.29 1.08
C PHE A 51 11.11 12.04 -0.06
N LYS A 52 11.32 13.36 0.09
CA LYS A 52 12.16 14.13 -0.83
C LYS A 52 13.60 13.62 -0.85
N ASN A 53 14.21 13.46 0.32
CA ASN A 53 15.56 12.92 0.42
C ASN A 53 15.62 11.47 -0.10
N LEU A 54 14.64 10.64 0.25
CA LEU A 54 14.56 9.26 -0.23
C LEU A 54 14.46 9.20 -1.75
N SER A 55 13.65 10.04 -2.39
CA SER A 55 13.55 10.14 -3.84
C SER A 55 14.91 10.39 -4.49
N HIS A 56 15.69 11.34 -3.98
CA HIS A 56 17.03 11.62 -4.51
C HIS A 56 18.00 10.45 -4.29
N GLN A 57 17.91 9.76 -3.15
CA GLN A 57 18.72 8.56 -2.89
C GLN A 57 18.39 7.42 -3.85
N ILE A 58 17.10 7.18 -4.11
CA ILE A 58 16.65 6.17 -5.08
C ILE A 58 17.18 6.53 -6.47
N TYR A 59 17.02 7.79 -6.89
CA TYR A 59 17.51 8.26 -8.17
C TYR A 59 19.02 8.06 -8.31
N LYS A 60 19.82 8.59 -7.37
CA LYS A 60 21.28 8.45 -7.35
C LYS A 60 21.77 7.00 -7.34
N ARG A 61 20.98 6.07 -6.77
CA ARG A 61 21.33 4.65 -6.70
C ARG A 61 21.25 3.96 -8.07
N TYR A 62 20.35 4.38 -8.95
CA TYR A 62 20.07 3.69 -10.20
C TYR A 62 20.48 4.49 -11.46
N HIS A 63 20.92 5.73 -11.29
CA HIS A 63 21.39 6.60 -12.37
C HIS A 63 22.86 6.98 -12.15
N ASN A 64 23.67 6.89 -13.21
CA ASN A 64 25.11 7.21 -13.22
C ASN A 64 25.42 8.38 -14.17
N ASP A 65 24.50 9.34 -14.26
CA ASP A 65 24.58 10.48 -15.18
C ASP A 65 25.32 11.70 -14.60
N GLY A 66 25.86 11.57 -13.38
CA GLY A 66 26.57 12.63 -12.67
C GLY A 66 25.65 13.62 -11.92
N ASN A 67 24.33 13.46 -12.02
CA ASN A 67 23.38 14.30 -11.28
C ASN A 67 23.22 13.81 -9.84
N GLU A 68 23.33 14.72 -8.87
CA GLU A 68 23.10 14.40 -7.45
C GLU A 68 21.62 14.41 -7.07
N TYR A 69 20.78 15.05 -7.90
CA TYR A 69 19.36 15.25 -7.64
C TYR A 69 18.54 14.82 -8.85
N GLY A 70 17.53 14.00 -8.60
CA GLY A 70 16.53 13.65 -9.59
C GLY A 70 15.29 13.03 -8.95
N ILE A 71 14.30 12.78 -9.81
CA ILE A 71 13.06 12.07 -9.47
C ILE A 71 13.17 10.68 -10.10
N PRO A 72 13.16 9.60 -9.30
CA PRO A 72 13.23 8.24 -9.82
C PRO A 72 11.99 7.94 -10.65
N SER A 73 12.15 7.16 -11.71
CA SER A 73 11.02 6.60 -12.45
C SER A 73 10.23 5.61 -11.58
N PHE A 74 9.06 5.17 -12.06
CA PHE A 74 8.35 4.10 -11.36
C PHE A 74 9.13 2.79 -11.42
N GLN A 75 9.88 2.56 -12.50
CA GLN A 75 10.78 1.42 -12.63
C GLN A 75 11.90 1.42 -11.57
N ASP A 76 12.50 2.58 -11.31
CA ASP A 76 13.52 2.75 -10.25
C ASP A 76 12.92 2.49 -8.87
N PHE A 77 11.71 3.01 -8.63
CA PHE A 77 11.00 2.78 -7.38
C PHE A 77 10.62 1.30 -7.19
N ALA A 78 10.10 0.63 -8.22
CA ALA A 78 9.82 -0.80 -8.19
C ALA A 78 11.08 -1.61 -7.85
N ARG A 79 12.19 -1.31 -8.52
CA ARG A 79 13.50 -1.94 -8.25
C ARG A 79 13.95 -1.68 -6.81
N TYR A 80 13.78 -0.47 -6.30
CA TYR A 80 14.07 -0.13 -4.92
C TYR A 80 13.28 -1.00 -3.93
N VAL A 81 11.97 -1.12 -4.12
CA VAL A 81 11.11 -1.92 -3.23
C VAL A 81 11.48 -3.40 -3.26
N ILE A 82 11.76 -3.95 -4.44
CA ILE A 82 12.26 -5.34 -4.60
C ILE A 82 13.59 -5.51 -3.86
N ASP A 83 14.56 -4.61 -4.09
CA ASP A 83 15.88 -4.65 -3.46
C ASP A 83 15.76 -4.55 -1.94
N GLN A 84 14.86 -3.72 -1.41
CA GLN A 84 14.63 -3.63 0.03
C GLN A 84 14.18 -4.98 0.61
N SER A 85 13.21 -5.64 -0.03
CA SER A 85 12.72 -6.94 0.40
C SER A 85 13.80 -8.02 0.32
N ARG A 86 14.50 -8.14 -0.81
CA ARG A 86 15.58 -9.12 -1.00
C ARG A 86 16.70 -9.00 0.03
N ASN A 87 17.01 -7.78 0.44
CA ASN A 87 18.06 -7.49 1.40
C ASN A 87 17.55 -7.39 2.86
N ASN A 88 16.30 -7.80 3.13
CA ASN A 88 15.67 -7.71 4.45
C ASN A 88 15.77 -6.31 5.10
N GLN A 89 15.71 -5.26 4.28
CA GLN A 89 15.77 -3.88 4.73
C GLN A 89 14.38 -3.41 5.22
N PRO A 90 14.32 -2.52 6.23
CA PRO A 90 13.07 -1.91 6.63
C PRO A 90 12.38 -1.17 5.48
N SER A 91 11.15 -1.57 5.16
CA SER A 91 10.29 -0.90 4.16
C SER A 91 9.42 0.18 4.82
N ASP A 92 9.02 1.21 4.09
CA ASP A 92 8.05 2.18 4.61
C ASP A 92 6.64 1.56 4.67
N LEU A 93 5.82 1.98 5.63
CA LEU A 93 4.45 1.48 5.78
C LEU A 93 3.58 1.67 4.53
N HIS A 94 3.90 2.62 3.65
CA HIS A 94 3.11 2.89 2.45
C HIS A 94 3.26 1.81 1.38
N TRP A 95 4.41 1.12 1.31
CA TRP A 95 4.66 0.03 0.35
C TRP A 95 5.04 -1.30 1.00
N ARG A 96 5.10 -1.40 2.33
CA ARG A 96 5.22 -2.69 3.01
C ARG A 96 3.95 -3.54 2.81
N PRO A 97 4.03 -4.85 2.54
CA PRO A 97 2.84 -5.73 2.47
C PRO A 97 1.91 -5.58 3.68
N ILE A 98 0.60 -5.64 3.44
CA ILE A 98 -0.42 -5.51 4.50
C ILE A 98 -0.36 -6.69 5.45
N ASN A 99 -0.06 -7.89 4.95
CA ASN A 99 0.15 -9.08 5.76
C ASN A 99 1.24 -8.85 6.84
N ASP A 100 2.30 -8.11 6.52
CA ASP A 100 3.37 -7.78 7.45
C ASP A 100 2.95 -6.72 8.49
N LEU A 101 2.04 -5.82 8.12
CA LEU A 101 1.59 -4.72 8.98
C LEU A 101 0.53 -5.15 10.00
N CYS A 102 -0.37 -6.04 9.61
CA CYS A 102 -1.56 -6.37 10.39
C CYS A 102 -1.66 -7.85 10.80
N THR A 103 -0.72 -8.69 10.34
CA THR A 103 -0.61 -10.11 10.70
C THR A 103 -1.96 -10.87 10.70
N PRO A 104 -2.67 -10.88 9.56
CA PRO A 104 -3.98 -11.53 9.41
C PRO A 104 -3.96 -13.02 9.73
N CYS A 105 -2.79 -13.67 9.72
CA CYS A 105 -2.63 -15.06 10.18
C CYS A 105 -2.75 -15.24 11.70
N LEU A 106 -2.49 -14.20 12.50
CA LEU A 106 -2.58 -14.24 13.97
C LEU A 106 -3.85 -13.57 14.51
N ALA A 107 -4.35 -12.57 13.78
CA ALA A 107 -5.51 -11.78 14.16
C ALA A 107 -6.78 -12.27 13.44
N ARG A 108 -7.84 -12.59 14.19
CA ARG A 108 -9.13 -12.96 13.62
C ARG A 108 -9.94 -11.68 13.33
N TYR A 109 -10.07 -11.31 12.07
CA TYR A 109 -10.90 -10.19 11.65
C TYR A 109 -12.34 -10.64 11.31
N ASP A 110 -13.34 -9.89 11.77
CA ASP A 110 -14.75 -10.14 11.44
C ASP A 110 -15.14 -9.60 10.05
N SER A 111 -14.38 -8.63 9.53
CA SER A 111 -14.57 -8.09 8.18
C SER A 111 -13.29 -7.56 7.56
N ILE A 112 -13.23 -7.64 6.23
CA ILE A 112 -12.21 -7.03 5.40
C ILE A 112 -12.90 -5.89 4.65
N ILE A 113 -12.40 -4.67 4.84
CA ILE A 113 -12.89 -3.45 4.19
C ILE A 113 -11.92 -3.13 3.07
N LYS A 114 -12.40 -3.08 1.83
CA LYS A 114 -11.56 -2.73 0.69
C LYS A 114 -11.66 -1.22 0.42
N MET A 115 -10.54 -0.58 0.16
CA MET A 115 -10.51 0.84 -0.19
C MET A 115 -11.32 1.13 -1.47
N GLU A 116 -11.39 0.16 -2.38
CA GLU A 116 -12.17 0.23 -3.62
C GLU A 116 -13.69 0.26 -3.37
N THR A 117 -14.16 -0.37 -2.28
CA THR A 117 -15.57 -0.45 -1.87
C THR A 117 -15.81 0.19 -0.49
N PHE A 118 -14.96 1.15 -0.10
CA PHE A 118 -14.92 1.68 1.27
C PHE A 118 -16.27 2.21 1.77
N GLY A 119 -17.01 2.94 0.94
CA GLY A 119 -18.31 3.51 1.30
C GLY A 119 -19.34 2.42 1.66
N PRO A 120 -19.67 1.50 0.74
CA PRO A 120 -20.52 0.34 1.01
C PRO A 120 -20.03 -0.52 2.19
N ASP A 121 -18.73 -0.80 2.28
CA ASP A 121 -18.17 -1.64 3.35
C ASP A 121 -18.29 -0.97 4.73
N LEU A 122 -18.10 0.36 4.79
CA LEU A 122 -18.30 1.14 6.00
C LEU A 122 -19.79 1.16 6.40
N ALA A 123 -20.70 1.28 5.44
CA ALA A 123 -22.14 1.20 5.70
C ALA A 123 -22.53 -0.17 6.27
N TYR A 124 -22.00 -1.26 5.71
CA TYR A 124 -22.18 -2.61 6.24
C TYR A 124 -21.63 -2.74 7.66
N LEU A 125 -20.41 -2.27 7.91
CA LEU A 125 -19.76 -2.29 9.23
C LEU A 125 -20.62 -1.56 10.28
N THR A 126 -21.06 -0.34 9.97
CA THR A 126 -21.82 0.49 10.93
C THR A 126 -23.18 -0.11 11.26
N ASN A 127 -23.86 -0.72 10.28
CA ASN A 127 -25.11 -1.44 10.49
C ASN A 127 -24.88 -2.67 11.38
N ARG A 128 -23.87 -3.49 11.05
CA ARG A 128 -23.55 -4.72 11.79
C ARG A 128 -23.18 -4.46 13.25
N THR A 129 -22.55 -3.31 13.53
CA THR A 129 -22.08 -2.90 14.86
C THR A 129 -23.05 -2.01 15.63
N ARG A 130 -24.22 -1.66 15.06
CA ARG A 130 -25.20 -0.71 15.64
C ARG A 130 -24.57 0.66 15.96
N LEU A 131 -23.68 1.09 15.06
CA LEU A 131 -22.99 2.39 15.09
C LEU A 131 -23.53 3.33 14.00
N ASP A 132 -24.65 2.98 13.37
CA ASP A 132 -25.39 3.85 12.48
C ASP A 132 -25.71 5.19 13.17
N GLY A 133 -25.53 6.30 12.43
CA GLY A 133 -25.68 7.67 12.93
C GLY A 133 -24.61 8.14 13.93
N LYS A 134 -23.76 7.24 14.47
CA LYS A 134 -22.67 7.59 15.40
C LYS A 134 -21.35 7.83 14.69
N ILE A 135 -21.13 7.15 13.57
CA ILE A 135 -19.96 7.34 12.72
C ILE A 135 -20.39 8.19 11.52
N LYS A 136 -19.77 9.35 11.37
CA LYS A 136 -19.92 10.15 10.14
C LYS A 136 -19.08 9.52 9.05
N SER A 137 -19.70 9.21 7.92
CA SER A 137 -18.95 8.83 6.71
C SER A 137 -18.04 9.99 6.34
N VAL A 138 -16.73 9.71 6.22
CA VAL A 138 -15.77 10.66 5.69
C VAL A 138 -15.56 10.27 4.24
N HIS A 139 -15.95 11.14 3.31
CA HIS A 139 -15.58 10.97 1.92
C HIS A 139 -14.07 11.15 1.81
N MET A 140 -13.35 10.04 1.60
CA MET A 140 -11.94 10.07 1.26
C MET A 140 -11.80 10.52 -0.19
N ASN A 141 -11.81 11.84 -0.40
CA ASN A 141 -11.50 12.42 -1.69
C ASN A 141 -10.00 12.26 -1.95
N HIS A 142 -9.58 11.10 -2.45
CA HIS A 142 -8.31 11.00 -3.15
C HIS A 142 -8.51 11.69 -4.51
N SER A 143 -8.22 12.99 -4.57
CA SER A 143 -8.12 13.74 -5.82
C SER A 143 -6.89 13.25 -6.59
N ARG A 144 -7.01 12.07 -7.22
CA ARG A 144 -6.06 11.63 -8.23
C ARG A 144 -6.25 12.54 -9.45
N ARG A 145 -5.14 13.11 -9.94
CA ARG A 145 -5.17 13.96 -11.15
C ARG A 145 -5.58 13.16 -12.37
N ASP A 146 -5.08 11.93 -12.47
CA ASP A 146 -5.36 11.02 -13.57
C ASP A 146 -6.26 9.85 -13.13
N PRO A 147 -7.11 9.33 -14.04
CA PRO A 147 -7.81 8.06 -13.85
C PRO A 147 -6.86 6.90 -13.53
N LEU A 148 -7.30 5.97 -12.68
CA LEU A 148 -6.48 4.85 -12.24
C LEU A 148 -5.94 4.01 -13.40
N ASP A 149 -6.78 3.68 -14.39
CA ASP A 149 -6.36 2.84 -15.52
C ASP A 149 -5.21 3.46 -16.32
N ARG A 150 -5.23 4.79 -16.48
CA ARG A 150 -4.12 5.52 -17.13
C ARG A 150 -2.84 5.47 -16.30
N LEU A 151 -2.94 5.54 -14.98
CA LEU A 151 -1.78 5.42 -14.09
C LEU A 151 -1.22 4.00 -14.12
N ILE A 152 -2.09 2.98 -14.15
CA ILE A 152 -1.70 1.58 -14.29
C ILE A 152 -0.90 1.41 -15.58
N GLU A 153 -1.44 1.83 -16.72
CA GLU A 153 -0.75 1.76 -18.01
C GLU A 153 0.58 2.52 -17.97
N LYS A 154 0.57 3.79 -17.52
CA LYS A 154 1.76 4.65 -17.44
C LYS A 154 2.89 4.03 -16.63
N TYR A 155 2.57 3.37 -15.52
CA TYR A 155 3.57 2.89 -14.57
C TYR A 155 3.99 1.44 -14.83
N PHE A 156 3.05 0.54 -15.11
CA PHE A 156 3.38 -0.85 -15.36
C PHE A 156 4.03 -1.07 -16.73
N SER A 157 3.82 -0.18 -17.70
CA SER A 157 4.59 -0.17 -18.96
C SER A 157 6.07 0.18 -18.82
N GLN A 158 6.49 0.68 -17.66
CA GLN A 158 7.90 0.92 -17.38
C GLN A 158 8.62 -0.33 -16.86
N LEU A 159 7.89 -1.35 -16.40
CA LEU A 159 8.48 -2.54 -15.79
C LEU A 159 8.88 -3.59 -16.83
N THR A 160 9.99 -4.26 -16.56
CA THR A 160 10.30 -5.53 -17.22
C THR A 160 9.43 -6.65 -16.65
N LYS A 161 9.30 -7.75 -17.39
CA LYS A 161 8.63 -8.96 -16.90
C LYS A 161 9.20 -9.45 -15.57
N GLN A 162 10.53 -9.51 -15.44
CA GLN A 162 11.18 -9.94 -14.19
C GLN A 162 10.85 -8.99 -13.03
N GLN A 163 10.86 -7.68 -13.25
CA GLN A 163 10.50 -6.73 -12.18
C GLN A 163 9.05 -6.88 -11.75
N PHE A 164 8.14 -7.16 -12.69
CA PHE A 164 6.76 -7.43 -12.36
C PHE A 164 6.61 -8.71 -11.54
N GLU A 165 7.24 -9.81 -11.97
CA GLU A 165 7.20 -11.10 -11.26
C GLU A 165 7.78 -10.97 -9.84
N ASP A 166 8.92 -10.29 -9.70
CA ASP A 166 9.55 -10.01 -8.41
C ASP A 166 8.64 -9.17 -7.49
N LEU A 167 7.96 -8.14 -8.04
CA LEU A 167 7.00 -7.34 -7.29
C LEU A 167 5.76 -8.15 -6.91
N TYR A 168 5.26 -8.98 -7.82
CA TYR A 168 4.11 -9.84 -7.54
C TYR A 168 4.45 -10.82 -6.42
N ASP A 169 5.63 -11.45 -6.46
CA ASP A 169 6.08 -12.36 -5.43
C ASP A 169 6.19 -11.69 -4.05
N LEU A 170 6.67 -10.44 -4.02
CA LEU A 170 6.73 -9.62 -2.82
C LEU A 170 5.34 -9.38 -2.20
N TYR A 171 4.30 -9.19 -3.02
CA TYR A 171 2.93 -8.94 -2.56
C TYR A 171 1.99 -10.15 -2.67
N ARG A 172 2.50 -11.33 -3.02
CA ARG A 172 1.68 -12.49 -3.41
C ARG A 172 0.64 -12.86 -2.35
N ILE A 173 1.07 -12.87 -1.08
CA ILE A 173 0.18 -13.18 0.05
C ILE A 173 -0.95 -12.17 0.16
N ASP A 174 -0.70 -10.88 -0.07
CA ASP A 174 -1.78 -9.87 -0.04
C ASP A 174 -2.76 -10.08 -1.19
N PHE A 175 -2.28 -10.40 -2.39
CA PHE A 175 -3.14 -10.72 -3.54
C PHE A 175 -4.06 -11.92 -3.24
N GLU A 176 -3.48 -13.01 -2.75
CA GLU A 176 -4.21 -14.25 -2.45
C GLU A 176 -5.19 -14.05 -1.28
N LEU A 177 -4.73 -13.47 -0.17
CA LEU A 177 -5.51 -13.35 1.06
C LEU A 177 -6.72 -12.43 0.89
N PHE A 178 -6.56 -11.35 0.12
CA PHE A 178 -7.60 -10.35 -0.09
C PHE A 178 -8.32 -10.48 -1.43
N GLN A 179 -8.07 -11.57 -2.17
CA GLN A 179 -8.73 -11.90 -3.43
C GLN A 179 -8.62 -10.76 -4.46
N TYR A 180 -7.40 -10.27 -4.67
CA TYR A 180 -7.07 -9.36 -5.77
C TYR A 180 -6.48 -10.16 -6.93
N SER A 181 -6.66 -9.67 -8.17
CA SER A 181 -6.04 -10.27 -9.37
C SER A 181 -4.96 -9.34 -9.94
N PRO A 182 -3.77 -9.88 -10.28
CA PRO A 182 -2.72 -9.13 -10.97
C PRO A 182 -2.99 -8.96 -12.48
N ASP A 183 -4.03 -9.58 -13.04
CA ASP A 183 -4.21 -9.73 -14.49
C ASP A 183 -4.35 -8.38 -15.22
N LYS A 184 -5.02 -7.41 -14.58
CA LYS A 184 -5.21 -6.06 -15.15
C LYS A 184 -3.91 -5.29 -15.38
N TYR A 185 -2.81 -5.72 -14.76
CA TYR A 185 -1.48 -5.14 -14.89
C TYR A 185 -0.62 -5.84 -15.94
N LEU A 186 -0.80 -7.16 -16.10
CA LEU A 186 -0.01 -8.01 -16.99
C LEU A 186 -0.02 -7.51 -18.45
N GLN A 187 -1.15 -6.96 -18.90
CA GLN A 187 -1.33 -6.47 -20.26
C GLN A 187 -0.41 -5.30 -20.64
N PHE A 188 0.18 -4.61 -19.66
CA PHE A 188 1.03 -3.43 -19.92
C PHE A 188 2.52 -3.73 -19.81
N ILE A 189 2.92 -4.94 -19.43
CA ILE A 189 4.33 -5.28 -19.22
C ILE A 189 5.07 -5.37 -20.56
N LYS A 190 6.30 -4.84 -20.60
CA LYS A 190 7.18 -5.01 -21.76
C LYS A 190 7.66 -6.45 -21.87
N TYR A 191 7.29 -7.12 -22.96
CA TYR A 191 7.91 -8.35 -23.43
C TYR A 191 9.12 -7.98 -24.30
N SER A 192 10.25 -7.68 -23.67
CA SER A 192 11.53 -7.50 -24.36
C SER A 192 12.56 -8.44 -23.78
#